data_AF-X0YX43-F1
#
_entry.id   AF-X0YX43-F1
#
_cell.length_a   1.000
_cell.length_b   1.000
_cell.length_c   1.000
_cell.angle_alpha   90.00
_cell.angle_beta   90.00
_cell.angle_gamma   90.00
#
_symmetry.space_group_name_H-M   'P 1'
#
loop_
_entity.id
_entity.type
_entity.pdbx_description
1 polymer ?
#
loop_
_entity_poly.entity_id
_entity_poly.type
_entity_poly.pdbx_seq_one_letter_code
_entity_poly.pdbx_strand_id
1 'polypeptide(L)'
;MKILLINPPGETSFVTPPLGLMYLAASLKKAGHQPLILDFLLEKINQDSLFRVISQDVKIVCMSAVTPLIHKAIFLANLIKKKFPE
;
A
#
# COMPACT_ATOMS: atom_id res chain seq x y z
N MET A 1 7.34 -13.96 -4.13
CA MET A 1 6.15 -13.83 -3.24
C MET A 1 5.39 -12.57 -3.57
N LYS A 2 4.08 -12.51 -3.23
CA LYS A 2 3.26 -11.31 -3.43
C LYS A 2 3.50 -10.29 -2.32
N ILE A 3 3.77 -9.06 -2.73
CA ILE A 3 4.07 -7.94 -1.83
C ILE A 3 3.14 -6.79 -2.19
N LEU A 4 2.38 -6.27 -1.23
CA LEU A 4 1.50 -5.13 -1.43
C LEU A 4 2.23 -3.85 -1.02
N LEU A 5 2.25 -2.86 -1.90
CA LEU A 5 2.82 -1.53 -1.67
C LEU A 5 1.71 -0.50 -1.68
N ILE A 6 1.44 0.15 -0.55
CA ILE A 6 0.30 1.06 -0.40
C ILE A 6 0.78 2.51 -0.41
N ASN A 7 0.16 3.33 -1.25
CA ASN A 7 0.16 4.78 -1.06
C ASN A 7 -1.07 5.14 -0.20
N PRO A 8 -0.90 5.57 1.07
CA PRO A 8 -2.03 5.76 1.97
C PRO A 8 -3.00 6.85 1.50
N PRO A 9 -4.26 6.82 1.98
CA PRO A 9 -5.21 7.88 1.71
C PRO A 9 -4.70 9.22 2.28
N GLY A 10 -4.95 10.28 1.54
CA GLY A 10 -4.55 11.63 1.92
C GLY A 10 -5.28 12.68 1.10
N GLU A 11 -5.30 13.90 1.60
CA GLU A 11 -5.76 15.06 0.86
C GLU A 11 -4.54 15.75 0.27
N THR A 12 -4.52 15.86 -1.05
CA THR A 12 -3.47 16.57 -1.77
C THR A 12 -4.12 17.35 -2.91
N SER A 13 -3.58 18.54 -3.20
CA SER A 13 -4.05 19.41 -4.27
C SER A 13 -3.83 18.80 -5.66
N PHE A 14 -2.97 17.78 -5.78
CA PHE A 14 -2.66 17.11 -7.05
C PHE A 14 -2.45 15.60 -6.83
N VAL A 15 -2.88 14.79 -7.78
CA VAL A 15 -2.57 13.35 -7.80
C VAL A 15 -1.26 13.17 -8.56
N THR A 16 -0.24 12.68 -7.86
CA THR A 16 1.07 12.38 -8.46
C THR A 16 1.36 10.89 -8.35
N PRO A 17 1.99 10.27 -9.35
CA PRO A 17 2.37 8.87 -9.25
C PRO A 17 3.33 8.66 -8.05
N PRO A 18 3.17 7.58 -7.26
CA PRO A 18 4.00 7.30 -6.11
C PRO A 18 5.36 6.73 -6.55
N LEU A 19 6.22 7.59 -7.11
CA LEU A 19 7.47 7.20 -7.77
C LEU A 19 8.35 6.31 -6.88
N GLY A 20 8.47 6.63 -5.57
CA GLY A 20 9.22 5.81 -4.63
C GLY A 20 8.72 4.35 -4.57
N LEU A 21 7.40 4.15 -4.53
CA LEU A 21 6.81 2.81 -4.56
C LEU A 21 6.98 2.14 -5.92
N MET A 22 6.91 2.89 -7.01
CA MET A 22 7.14 2.35 -8.36
C MET A 22 8.58 1.87 -8.56
N TYR A 23 9.58 2.61 -8.06
CA TYR A 23 10.97 2.19 -8.06
C TYR A 23 11.19 0.93 -7.20
N LEU A 24 10.59 0.88 -6.00
CA LEU A 24 10.63 -0.31 -5.15
C LEU A 24 9.97 -1.52 -5.84
N ALA A 25 8.80 -1.34 -6.46
CA ALA A 25 8.15 -2.39 -7.22
C ALA A 25 9.03 -2.89 -8.37
N ALA A 26 9.68 -2.00 -9.13
CA ALA A 26 10.59 -2.39 -10.19
C ALA A 26 11.76 -3.24 -9.65
N SER A 27 12.34 -2.83 -8.52
CA SER A 27 13.43 -3.58 -7.86
C SER A 27 12.97 -4.95 -7.35
N LEU A 28 11.83 -5.01 -6.64
CA LEU A 28 11.24 -6.26 -6.15
C LEU A 28 10.90 -7.22 -7.30
N LYS A 29 10.39 -6.70 -8.42
CA LYS A 29 10.12 -7.49 -9.62
C LYS A 29 11.40 -8.09 -10.20
N LYS A 30 12.49 -7.31 -10.28
CA LYS A 30 13.82 -7.82 -10.71
C LYS A 30 14.36 -8.91 -9.78
N ALA A 31 14.05 -8.85 -8.48
CA ALA A 31 14.41 -9.86 -7.50
C ALA A 31 13.51 -11.12 -7.51
N GLY A 32 12.56 -11.23 -8.45
CA GLY A 32 11.67 -12.39 -8.57
C GLY A 32 10.43 -12.34 -7.65
N HIS A 33 10.09 -11.18 -7.11
CA HIS A 33 8.85 -10.99 -6.36
C HIS A 33 7.71 -10.47 -7.26
N GLN A 34 6.49 -10.50 -6.72
CA GLN A 34 5.28 -10.05 -7.41
C GLN A 34 4.70 -8.83 -6.65
N PRO A 35 5.28 -7.64 -6.82
CA PRO A 35 4.77 -6.44 -6.17
C PRO A 35 3.46 -5.98 -6.81
N LEU A 36 2.50 -5.57 -5.98
CA LEU A 36 1.26 -4.91 -6.35
C LEU A 36 1.25 -3.53 -5.70
N ILE A 37 1.02 -2.48 -6.48
CA ILE A 37 0.83 -1.12 -5.94
C ILE A 37 -0.66 -0.88 -5.77
N LEU A 38 -1.02 -0.31 -4.64
CA LEU A 38 -2.37 0.11 -4.31
C LEU A 38 -2.35 1.58 -3.93
N ASP A 39 -2.89 2.43 -4.80
CA ASP A 39 -2.82 3.89 -4.65
C ASP A 39 -4.18 4.49 -4.26
N PHE A 40 -4.35 4.85 -2.99
CA PHE A 40 -5.59 5.44 -2.49
C PHE A 40 -5.87 6.85 -3.03
N LEU A 41 -4.89 7.55 -3.59
CA LEU A 41 -5.10 8.87 -4.18
C LEU A 41 -5.67 8.79 -5.59
N LEU A 42 -5.38 7.70 -6.30
CA LEU A 42 -5.83 7.46 -7.67
C LEU A 42 -7.05 6.55 -7.73
N GLU A 43 -7.05 5.48 -6.93
CA GLU A 43 -8.03 4.41 -6.97
C GLU A 43 -9.16 4.66 -5.96
N LYS A 44 -10.41 4.42 -6.36
CA LYS A 44 -11.58 4.49 -5.46
C LYS A 44 -11.65 3.27 -4.55
N ILE A 45 -10.67 3.12 -3.66
CA ILE A 45 -10.53 1.96 -2.77
C ILE A 45 -11.15 2.26 -1.41
N ASN A 46 -11.95 1.31 -0.93
CA ASN A 46 -12.43 1.26 0.45
C ASN A 46 -11.74 0.14 1.24
N GLN A 47 -11.98 0.09 2.54
CA GLN A 47 -11.35 -0.89 3.43
C GLN A 47 -11.65 -2.34 3.03
N ASP A 48 -12.87 -2.65 2.57
CA ASP A 48 -13.22 -4.01 2.15
C ASP A 48 -12.42 -4.45 0.92
N SER A 49 -12.24 -3.54 -0.03
CA SER A 49 -11.44 -3.77 -1.23
C SER A 49 -9.96 -4.00 -0.88
N LEU A 50 -9.41 -3.18 0.03
CA LEU A 50 -8.07 -3.38 0.59
C LEU A 50 -7.92 -4.78 1.22
N PHE A 51 -8.85 -5.17 2.07
CA PHE A 51 -8.79 -6.46 2.76
C PHE A 51 -8.92 -7.64 1.81
N ARG A 52 -9.72 -7.50 0.74
CA ARG A 52 -9.81 -8.48 -0.32
C ARG A 52 -8.47 -8.66 -1.04
N VAL A 53 -7.78 -7.56 -1.35
CA VAL A 53 -6.44 -7.61 -1.97
C VAL A 53 -5.45 -8.31 -1.05
N ILE A 54 -5.43 -7.98 0.25
CA ILE A 54 -4.52 -8.61 1.23
C ILE A 54 -4.80 -10.11 1.35
N SER A 55 -6.05 -10.55 1.32
CA SER A 55 -6.42 -11.97 1.44
C SER A 55 -5.95 -12.87 0.28
N GLN A 56 -5.48 -12.30 -0.84
CA GLN A 56 -5.05 -13.06 -2.02
C GLN A 56 -3.59 -13.55 -1.96
N ASP A 57 -3.16 -14.09 -0.82
CA ASP A 57 -1.80 -14.60 -0.57
C ASP A 57 -0.71 -13.51 -0.56
N VAL A 58 -1.06 -12.29 -0.14
CA VAL A 58 -0.06 -11.24 0.14
C VAL A 58 0.71 -11.63 1.40
N LYS A 59 2.04 -11.72 1.30
CA LYS A 59 2.92 -12.09 2.42
C LYS A 59 3.50 -10.88 3.16
N ILE A 60 3.62 -9.76 2.46
CA ILE A 60 4.20 -8.54 3.01
C ILE A 60 3.34 -7.36 2.56
N VAL A 61 2.98 -6.50 3.51
CA VAL A 61 2.37 -5.20 3.24
C VAL A 61 3.37 -4.11 3.62
N CYS A 62 3.69 -3.26 2.66
CA CYS A 62 4.49 -2.05 2.86
C CYS A 62 3.62 -0.83 2.54
N MET A 63 3.95 0.30 3.14
CA MET A 63 3.23 1.54 2.90
C MET A 63 4.18 2.73 2.89
N SER A 64 3.90 3.71 2.03
CA SER A 64 4.57 5.01 2.09
C SER A 64 4.18 5.73 3.38
N ALA A 65 5.15 6.41 3.99
CA ALA A 65 4.98 7.09 5.27
C ALA A 65 5.65 8.48 5.24
N VAL A 66 5.23 9.32 4.29
CA VAL A 66 5.68 10.71 4.21
C VAL A 66 4.99 11.57 5.27
N THR A 67 5.62 12.66 5.70
CA THR A 67 5.15 13.55 6.78
C THR A 67 3.64 13.89 6.72
N PRO A 68 3.06 14.32 5.58
CA PRO A 68 1.63 14.68 5.56
C PRO A 68 0.69 13.46 5.69
N LEU A 69 1.18 12.24 5.43
CA LEU A 69 0.38 11.02 5.40
C LEU A 69 0.60 10.11 6.63
N ILE A 70 1.51 10.47 7.53
CA ILE A 70 1.97 9.57 8.60
C ILE A 70 0.84 9.08 9.51
N HIS A 71 -0.09 9.95 9.89
CA HIS A 71 -1.22 9.56 10.76
C HIS A 71 -2.18 8.60 10.04
N LYS A 72 -2.40 8.80 8.74
CA LYS A 72 -3.23 7.92 7.91
C LYS A 72 -2.54 6.57 7.68
N ALA A 73 -1.23 6.57 7.47
CA ALA A 73 -0.42 5.36 7.38
C ALA A 73 -0.49 4.54 8.68
N ILE A 74 -0.28 5.17 9.84
CA ILE A 74 -0.37 4.51 11.15
C ILE A 74 -1.78 3.94 11.38
N PHE A 75 -2.83 4.72 11.10
CA PHE A 75 -4.21 4.25 11.21
C PHE A 75 -4.45 3.00 10.36
N LEU A 76 -4.03 3.03 9.10
CA LEU A 76 -4.20 1.92 8.17
C LEU A 76 -3.39 0.69 8.61
N ALA A 77 -2.16 0.89 9.08
CA ALA A 77 -1.32 -0.19 9.60
C ALA A 77 -1.97 -0.88 10.81
N ASN A 78 -2.53 -0.12 11.74
CA ASN A 78 -3.24 -0.67 12.91
C ASN A 78 -4.51 -1.42 12.49
N LEU A 79 -5.26 -0.88 11.52
CA LEU A 79 -6.45 -1.53 10.98
C LEU A 79 -6.11 -2.88 10.33
N ILE A 80 -5.04 -2.92 9.51
CA ILE A 80 -4.56 -4.14 8.87
C ILE A 80 -4.11 -5.15 9.93
N LYS A 81 -3.26 -4.75 10.89
CA LYS A 81 -2.78 -5.63 11.98
C LYS A 81 -3.92 -6.20 12.83
N LYS A 82 -4.98 -5.42 13.07
CA LYS A 82 -6.15 -5.89 13.81
C LYS A 82 -6.91 -6.99 13.06
N LYS A 83 -6.94 -6.93 11.73
CA LYS A 83 -7.65 -7.91 10.88
C LYS A 83 -6.77 -9.10 10.48
N PHE A 84 -5.48 -8.86 10.31
CA PHE A 84 -4.44 -9.83 9.94
C PHE A 84 -3.30 -9.71 10.96
N PRO A 85 -3.39 -10.43 12.09
CA PRO A 85 -2.41 -10.32 13.17
C PRO A 85 -1.04 -10.97 12.87
N GLU A 86 -0.97 -11.78 11.82
CA GLU A 86 0.27 -12.34 11.23
C GLU A 86 0.63 -11.60 9.94
#